data_AF-A0A2B7WIG3-F1
#
_entry.id   AF-A0A2B7WIG3-F1
#
_cell.length_a   1.000
_cell.length_b   1.000
_cell.length_c   1.000
_cell.angle_alpha   90.00
_cell.angle_beta   90.00
_cell.angle_gamma   90.00
#
_symmetry.space_group_name_H-M   'P 1'
#
loop_
_entity.id
_entity.type
_entity.pdbx_description
1 polymer ?
#
loop_
_entity_poly.entity_id
_entity_poly.type
_entity_poly.pdbx_seq_one_letter_code
_entity_poly.pdbx_strand_id
1 'polypeptide(L)'
;MADFTASRPLQNSSLWALFQVSECLENHRIKHCIVGDAIIALLGYPLVVSDLYLAVADEQLEDAHTVVRQQNFKDACGHACFVDKDATDSPAGWPGYRLVKDSEKPENTGVVLVPSGFWHLDLSVPSLLANTFLHPTTSCRFPKRLFYIQGLIDVVIERFLSSGVNVPMYGYFELQYTYMLGLLSHDILLRLPPEDQFFIDLFHKVLTPSARKKVCLQRQQIRNGLISVDGARQLIPRKDLALAAIQRRYHKDSSA
;
A
#
# COMPACT_ATOMS: atom_id res chain seq x y z
N MET A 1 17.83 -13.13 -5.00
CA MET A 1 16.43 -13.37 -5.39
C MET A 1 15.88 -12.08 -6.01
N ALA A 2 15.21 -12.16 -7.15
CA ALA A 2 14.52 -11.00 -7.71
C ALA A 2 13.39 -10.58 -6.78
N ASP A 3 13.35 -9.31 -6.35
CA ASP A 3 12.31 -8.78 -5.46
C ASP A 3 10.91 -8.93 -6.09
N PHE A 4 10.81 -8.97 -7.42
CA PHE A 4 9.58 -9.31 -8.12
C PHE A 4 9.91 -10.28 -9.25
N THR A 5 9.11 -11.33 -9.37
CA THR A 5 9.14 -12.22 -10.53
C THR A 5 7.75 -12.16 -11.12
N ALA A 6 7.60 -11.42 -12.22
CA ALA A 6 6.35 -11.37 -12.94
C ALA A 6 6.03 -12.77 -13.48
N SER A 7 4.80 -13.25 -13.32
CA SER A 7 4.36 -14.52 -13.90
C SER A 7 4.31 -14.48 -15.43
N ARG A 8 4.27 -13.28 -16.02
CA ARG A 8 4.27 -12.99 -17.46
C ARG A 8 5.00 -11.65 -17.73
N PRO A 9 5.56 -11.44 -18.93
CA PRO A 9 6.10 -10.13 -19.31
C PRO A 9 5.05 -9.03 -19.17
N LEU A 10 5.42 -7.88 -18.61
CA LEU A 10 4.53 -6.72 -18.45
C LEU A 10 3.95 -6.26 -19.78
N GLN A 11 4.73 -6.38 -20.86
CA GLN A 11 4.34 -6.05 -22.23
C GLN A 11 3.15 -6.86 -22.74
N ASN A 12 2.90 -8.03 -22.17
CA ASN A 12 1.77 -8.89 -22.55
C ASN A 12 0.48 -8.56 -21.76
N SER A 13 0.53 -7.56 -20.87
CA SER A 13 -0.63 -7.08 -20.12
C SER A 13 -1.54 -6.24 -21.00
N SER A 14 -2.85 -6.39 -20.85
CA SER A 14 -3.83 -5.46 -21.44
C SER A 14 -3.67 -4.02 -20.91
N LEU A 15 -2.94 -3.85 -19.82
CA LEU A 15 -2.65 -2.57 -19.17
C LEU A 15 -1.31 -1.99 -19.61
N TRP A 16 -0.64 -2.58 -20.61
CA TRP A 16 0.71 -2.15 -21.02
C TRP A 16 0.79 -0.66 -21.33
N ALA A 17 -0.22 -0.08 -21.97
CA ALA A 17 -0.30 1.35 -22.25
C ALA A 17 -0.22 2.23 -20.97
N LEU A 18 -0.71 1.73 -19.84
CA LEU A 18 -0.61 2.43 -18.55
C LEU A 18 0.79 2.25 -17.96
N PHE A 19 1.37 1.04 -18.03
CA PHE A 19 2.74 0.80 -17.56
C PHE A 19 3.78 1.66 -18.29
N GLN A 20 3.56 1.97 -19.57
CA GLN A 20 4.41 2.88 -20.35
C GLN A 20 4.47 4.29 -19.75
N VAL A 21 3.48 4.70 -18.95
CA VAL A 21 3.54 5.98 -18.23
C VAL A 21 4.67 5.98 -17.21
N SER A 22 4.93 4.86 -16.52
CA SER A 22 6.09 4.73 -15.63
C SER A 22 7.41 4.87 -16.40
N GLU A 23 7.53 4.26 -17.58
CA GLU A 23 8.73 4.43 -18.42
C GLU A 23 8.91 5.88 -18.88
N CYS A 24 7.81 6.56 -19.21
CA CYS A 24 7.83 7.97 -19.59
C CYS A 24 8.31 8.85 -18.44
N LEU A 25 7.81 8.64 -17.22
CA LEU A 25 8.26 9.36 -16.02
C LEU A 25 9.74 9.08 -15.72
N GLU A 26 10.21 7.84 -15.89
CA GLU A 26 11.62 7.50 -15.73
C GLU A 26 12.51 8.27 -16.72
N ASN A 27 12.09 8.35 -18.00
CA ASN A 27 12.83 9.11 -19.03
C ASN A 27 12.92 10.61 -18.71
N HIS A 28 11.93 11.16 -18.01
CA HIS A 28 11.91 12.55 -17.54
C HIS A 28 12.56 12.73 -16.15
N ARG A 29 13.17 11.68 -15.59
CA ARG A 29 13.81 11.68 -14.26
C ARG A 29 12.85 12.09 -13.13
N ILE A 30 11.58 11.75 -13.28
CA ILE A 30 10.58 11.90 -12.22
C ILE A 30 10.75 10.74 -11.24
N LYS A 31 10.96 11.05 -9.97
CA LYS A 31 11.11 10.05 -8.91
C LYS A 31 9.74 9.49 -8.58
N HIS A 32 9.53 8.23 -8.92
CA HIS A 32 8.23 7.58 -8.76
C HIS A 32 8.40 6.06 -8.52
N CYS A 33 7.31 5.37 -8.18
CA CYS A 33 7.23 3.92 -8.33
C CYS A 33 5.78 3.46 -8.47
N ILE A 34 5.58 2.30 -9.10
CA ILE A 34 4.27 1.67 -9.23
C ILE A 34 3.82 1.10 -7.88
N VAL A 35 2.56 1.36 -7.50
CA VAL A 35 1.95 0.91 -6.24
C VAL A 35 0.53 0.39 -6.49
N GLY A 36 -0.13 -0.09 -5.44
CA GLY A 36 -1.52 -0.56 -5.48
C GLY A 36 -1.71 -1.88 -6.24
N ASP A 37 -2.83 -1.99 -6.94
CA ASP A 37 -3.33 -3.24 -7.56
C ASP A 37 -2.31 -3.90 -8.48
N ALA A 38 -1.50 -3.10 -9.19
CA ALA A 38 -0.48 -3.61 -10.10
C ALA A 38 0.61 -4.42 -9.37
N ILE A 39 0.96 -4.05 -8.14
CA ILE A 39 1.90 -4.81 -7.30
C ILE A 39 1.30 -6.18 -6.94
N ILE A 40 0.05 -6.19 -6.51
CA ILE A 40 -0.67 -7.40 -6.10
C ILE A 40 -0.83 -8.37 -7.27
N ALA A 41 -1.22 -7.85 -8.44
CA ALA A 41 -1.31 -8.61 -9.68
C ALA A 41 0.05 -9.17 -10.12
N LEU A 42 1.12 -8.38 -10.01
CA LEU A 42 2.49 -8.79 -10.38
C LEU A 42 3.00 -9.93 -9.49
N LEU A 43 2.59 -9.97 -8.23
CA LEU A 43 2.89 -11.05 -7.28
C LEU A 43 2.05 -12.31 -7.52
N GLY A 44 1.17 -12.31 -8.53
CA GLY A 44 0.44 -13.49 -8.99
C GLY A 44 -0.97 -13.64 -8.42
N TYR A 45 -1.47 -12.67 -7.65
CA TYR A 45 -2.85 -12.68 -7.19
C TYR A 45 -3.80 -12.25 -8.34
N PRO A 46 -4.94 -12.93 -8.55
CA PRO A 46 -5.85 -12.64 -9.66
C PRO A 46 -6.72 -11.40 -9.39
N LEU A 47 -6.10 -10.26 -9.09
CA LEU A 47 -6.78 -8.99 -8.90
C LEU A 47 -7.00 -8.30 -10.26
N VAL A 48 -8.22 -7.80 -10.49
CA VAL A 48 -8.48 -6.88 -11.60
C VAL A 48 -7.95 -5.51 -11.21
N VAL A 49 -6.99 -4.99 -11.97
CA VAL A 49 -6.43 -3.65 -11.73
C VAL A 49 -7.49 -2.61 -12.09
N SER A 50 -7.91 -1.84 -11.09
CA SER A 50 -8.91 -0.79 -11.25
C SER A 50 -8.33 0.42 -11.97
N ASP A 51 -7.21 0.95 -11.47
CA ASP A 51 -6.34 1.95 -12.07
C ASP A 51 -4.87 1.59 -11.78
N LEU A 52 -3.94 2.12 -12.57
CA LEU A 52 -2.51 2.05 -12.27
C LEU A 52 -2.12 3.21 -11.34
N TYR A 53 -1.78 2.90 -10.09
CA TYR A 53 -1.31 3.91 -9.15
C TYR A 53 0.21 4.09 -9.24
N LEU A 54 0.65 5.35 -9.29
CA LEU A 54 2.04 5.77 -9.25
C LEU A 54 2.23 6.68 -8.01
N ALA A 55 3.05 6.23 -7.07
CA ALA A 55 3.56 7.09 -6.01
C ALA A 55 4.66 7.97 -6.61
N VAL A 56 4.51 9.29 -6.54
CA VAL A 56 5.40 10.28 -7.14
C VAL A 56 5.95 11.16 -6.03
N ALA A 57 7.25 11.49 -6.07
CA ALA A 57 7.85 12.41 -5.10
C ALA A 57 7.04 13.71 -5.03
N ASP A 58 6.69 14.12 -3.82
CA ASP A 58 5.68 15.15 -3.55
C ASP A 58 6.00 16.47 -4.29
N GLU A 59 7.28 16.84 -4.34
CA GLU A 59 7.77 18.03 -5.02
C GLU A 59 7.79 17.93 -6.56
N GLN A 60 7.54 16.76 -7.13
CA GLN A 60 7.51 16.50 -8.58
C GLN A 60 6.13 16.10 -9.10
N LEU A 61 5.08 16.19 -8.27
CA LEU A 61 3.73 15.75 -8.64
C LEU A 61 3.18 16.52 -9.86
N GLU A 62 3.35 17.83 -9.90
CA GLU A 62 2.90 18.70 -11.00
C GLU A 62 3.69 18.44 -12.30
N ASP A 63 5.00 18.22 -12.19
CA ASP A 63 5.85 17.88 -13.33
C ASP A 63 5.43 16.52 -13.90
N ALA A 64 5.18 15.54 -13.04
CA ALA A 64 4.67 14.23 -13.44
C ALA A 64 3.32 14.36 -14.15
N HIS A 65 2.39 15.13 -13.60
CA HIS A 65 1.09 15.41 -14.21
C HIS A 65 1.23 15.98 -15.63
N THR A 66 2.11 16.98 -15.79
CA THR A 66 2.39 17.59 -17.09
C THR A 66 2.95 16.57 -18.09
N VAL A 67 3.92 15.74 -17.68
CA VAL A 67 4.51 14.69 -18.52
C VAL A 67 3.45 13.68 -18.96
N VAL A 68 2.56 13.23 -18.06
CA VAL A 68 1.51 12.27 -18.42
C VAL A 68 0.50 12.88 -19.42
N ARG A 69 0.11 14.14 -19.24
CA ARG A 69 -0.78 14.84 -20.19
C ARG A 69 -0.22 14.94 -21.60
N GLN A 70 1.10 15.09 -21.74
CA GLN A 70 1.78 15.10 -23.05
C GLN A 70 1.72 13.74 -23.75
N GLN A 71 1.37 12.66 -23.04
CA GLN A 71 1.20 11.31 -23.60
C GLN A 71 -0.25 11.01 -24.05
N ASN A 72 -1.04 12.04 -24.39
CA ASN A 72 -2.45 11.95 -24.76
C ASN A 72 -3.36 11.41 -23.63
N PHE A 73 -3.03 11.76 -22.39
CA PHE A 73 -3.92 11.51 -21.25
C PHE A 73 -4.68 12.79 -20.89
N LYS A 74 -5.95 12.63 -20.49
CA LYS A 74 -6.82 13.71 -20.04
C LYS A 74 -7.18 13.51 -18.58
N ASP A 75 -7.36 14.62 -17.87
CA ASP A 75 -7.84 14.61 -16.49
C ASP A 75 -9.23 13.97 -16.42
N ALA A 76 -9.40 13.12 -15.42
CA ALA A 76 -10.65 12.50 -15.07
C ALA A 76 -10.94 12.73 -13.59
N CYS A 77 -12.21 12.71 -13.22
CA CYS A 77 -12.57 12.68 -11.82
C CYS A 77 -12.01 11.42 -11.16
N GLY A 78 -11.53 11.57 -9.92
CA GLY A 78 -11.24 10.43 -9.04
C GLY A 78 -12.49 9.56 -8.83
N HIS A 79 -12.30 8.32 -8.38
CA HIS A 79 -13.43 7.44 -8.08
C HIS A 79 -14.25 8.04 -6.94
N ALA A 80 -15.53 8.30 -7.16
CA ALA A 80 -16.40 8.97 -6.20
C ALA A 80 -16.45 8.24 -4.84
N CYS A 81 -16.27 6.92 -4.83
CA CYS A 81 -16.22 6.11 -3.61
C CYS A 81 -14.99 6.35 -2.75
N PHE A 82 -13.98 7.07 -3.24
CA PHE A 82 -12.73 7.39 -2.55
C PHE A 82 -12.55 8.91 -2.30
N VAL A 83 -13.54 9.72 -2.67
CA VAL A 83 -13.51 11.17 -2.46
C VAL A 83 -13.99 11.50 -1.06
N ASP A 84 -13.17 12.25 -0.30
CA ASP A 84 -13.49 12.72 1.04
C ASP A 84 -13.22 14.21 1.16
N LYS A 85 -14.25 15.04 0.95
CA LYS A 85 -14.11 16.51 0.90
C LYS A 85 -13.71 17.13 2.25
N ASP A 86 -13.87 16.38 3.33
CA ASP A 86 -13.54 16.84 4.69
C ASP A 86 -12.13 16.38 5.11
N ALA A 87 -11.41 15.67 4.23
CA ALA A 87 -10.07 15.17 4.47
C ALA A 87 -9.03 16.30 4.51
N THR A 88 -8.28 16.38 5.60
CA THR A 88 -7.23 17.38 5.81
C THR A 88 -5.96 17.06 5.01
N ASP A 89 -5.69 15.79 4.74
CA ASP A 89 -4.59 15.29 3.89
C ASP A 89 -4.90 15.40 2.39
N SER A 90 -6.12 15.83 2.03
CA SER A 90 -6.55 16.02 0.65
C SER A 90 -7.67 17.06 0.55
N PRO A 91 -7.34 18.37 0.47
CA PRO A 91 -8.35 19.44 0.43
C PRO A 91 -9.31 19.38 -0.77
N ALA A 92 -8.92 18.73 -1.87
CA ALA A 92 -9.78 18.46 -3.03
C ALA A 92 -10.63 17.18 -2.87
N GLY A 93 -10.46 16.47 -1.74
CA GLY A 93 -11.01 15.17 -1.42
C GLY A 93 -10.40 13.99 -2.16
N TRP A 94 -9.47 14.23 -3.09
CA TRP A 94 -8.70 13.22 -3.82
C TRP A 94 -7.20 13.53 -3.76
N PRO A 95 -6.32 12.56 -3.44
CA PRO A 95 -4.95 12.86 -3.01
C PRO A 95 -3.98 13.22 -4.14
N GLY A 96 -4.42 13.30 -5.40
CA GLY A 96 -3.56 13.66 -6.52
C GLY A 96 -4.32 13.80 -7.82
N TYR A 97 -3.84 13.17 -8.89
CA TYR A 97 -4.43 13.27 -10.22
C TYR A 97 -4.88 11.92 -10.74
N ARG A 98 -6.05 11.85 -11.35
CA ARG A 98 -6.47 10.69 -12.13
C ARG A 98 -6.55 11.09 -13.60
N LEU A 99 -5.88 10.33 -14.46
CA LEU A 99 -5.85 10.58 -15.90
C LEU A 99 -6.23 9.33 -16.66
N VAL A 100 -7.02 9.49 -17.72
CA VAL A 100 -7.41 8.40 -18.64
C VAL A 100 -6.87 8.68 -20.03
N LYS A 101 -6.59 7.63 -20.80
CA LYS A 101 -6.09 7.80 -22.15
C LYS A 101 -7.19 8.39 -23.03
N ASP A 102 -6.84 9.35 -23.87
CA ASP A 102 -7.79 9.93 -24.82
C ASP A 102 -8.17 8.86 -25.85
N SER A 103 -9.37 8.31 -25.70
CA SER A 103 -9.89 7.22 -26.52
C SER A 103 -11.37 7.46 -26.82
N GLU A 104 -11.83 6.99 -27.97
CA GLU A 104 -13.25 7.07 -28.37
C GLU A 104 -14.19 6.29 -27.45
N LYS A 105 -13.65 5.39 -26.61
CA LYS A 105 -14.41 4.63 -25.62
C LYS A 105 -14.11 5.13 -24.22
N PRO A 106 -15.11 5.22 -23.33
CA PRO A 106 -14.87 5.52 -21.93
C PRO A 106 -14.00 4.40 -21.33
N GLU A 107 -12.75 4.70 -21.02
CA GLU A 107 -11.87 3.82 -20.27
C GLU A 107 -12.21 3.93 -18.78
N ASN A 108 -12.59 2.81 -18.17
CA ASN A 108 -12.80 2.75 -16.72
C ASN A 108 -11.49 2.70 -15.93
N THR A 109 -10.37 2.43 -16.60
CA THR A 109 -9.04 2.28 -16.02
C THR A 109 -8.14 3.42 -16.52
N GLY A 110 -7.45 4.07 -15.61
CA GLY A 110 -6.52 5.15 -15.90
C GLY A 110 -5.23 5.03 -15.10
N VAL A 111 -4.45 6.11 -15.10
CA VAL A 111 -3.30 6.31 -14.24
C VAL A 111 -3.69 7.26 -13.11
N VAL A 112 -3.33 6.89 -11.88
CA VAL A 112 -3.47 7.75 -10.71
C VAL A 112 -2.09 8.15 -10.23
N LEU A 113 -1.79 9.44 -10.28
CA LEU A 113 -0.60 10.04 -9.69
C LEU A 113 -0.94 10.46 -8.26
N VAL A 114 -0.19 9.96 -7.30
CA VAL A 114 -0.38 10.27 -5.87
C VAL A 114 0.95 10.69 -5.26
N PRO A 115 0.99 11.71 -4.39
CA PRO A 115 2.17 12.03 -3.60
C PRO A 115 2.70 10.79 -2.86
N SER A 116 4.01 10.65 -2.85
CA SER A 116 4.71 9.56 -2.18
C SER A 116 4.52 9.59 -0.66
N GLY A 117 4.40 10.79 -0.08
CA GLY A 117 4.04 10.99 1.32
C GLY A 117 2.68 10.37 1.70
N PHE A 118 1.71 10.39 0.79
CA PHE A 118 0.40 9.77 1.01
C PHE A 118 0.47 8.23 1.11
N TRP A 119 1.50 7.63 0.51
CA TRP A 119 1.80 6.19 0.58
C TRP A 119 2.84 5.84 1.65
N HIS A 120 3.35 6.83 2.39
CA HIS A 120 4.48 6.70 3.31
C HIS A 120 5.72 6.08 2.65
N LEU A 121 5.99 6.46 1.39
CA LEU A 121 7.18 6.01 0.66
C LEU A 121 8.15 7.19 0.50
N ASP A 122 9.32 7.12 1.14
CA ASP A 122 10.38 8.09 0.91
C ASP A 122 11.02 7.89 -0.47
N LEU A 123 10.77 8.83 -1.39
CA LEU A 123 11.37 8.88 -2.73
C LEU A 123 12.49 9.93 -2.84
N SER A 124 13.15 10.28 -1.73
CA SER A 124 14.46 10.94 -1.75
C SER A 124 15.45 10.13 -2.59
N VAL A 125 16.44 10.77 -3.23
CA VAL A 125 17.39 10.07 -4.12
C VAL A 125 18.06 8.86 -3.45
N PRO A 126 18.57 8.96 -2.19
CA PRO A 126 19.16 7.81 -1.51
C PRO A 126 18.16 6.67 -1.30
N SER A 127 16.95 6.99 -0.82
CA SER A 127 15.93 5.97 -0.56
C SER A 127 15.44 5.34 -1.86
N LEU A 128 15.19 6.13 -2.92
CA LEU A 128 14.75 5.65 -4.22
C LEU A 128 15.72 4.60 -4.77
N LEU A 129 17.02 4.86 -4.76
CA LEU A 129 18.04 3.93 -5.26
C LEU A 129 18.16 2.67 -4.41
N ALA A 130 18.01 2.81 -3.09
CA ALA A 130 18.11 1.68 -2.16
C ALA A 130 16.86 0.79 -2.17
N ASN A 131 15.68 1.38 -2.34
CA ASN A 131 14.40 0.76 -2.02
C ASN A 131 13.49 0.54 -3.22
N THR A 132 13.91 0.95 -4.43
CA THR A 132 13.21 0.63 -5.68
C THR A 132 14.13 -0.08 -6.66
N PHE A 133 13.57 -0.59 -7.75
CA PHE A 133 14.31 -1.17 -8.86
C PHE A 133 13.58 -0.93 -10.18
N LEU A 134 14.33 -0.92 -11.28
CA LEU A 134 13.76 -0.94 -12.62
C LEU A 134 13.51 -2.39 -13.02
N HIS A 135 12.35 -2.64 -13.62
CA HIS A 135 12.02 -3.97 -14.11
C HIS A 135 13.05 -4.44 -15.16
N PRO A 136 13.43 -5.72 -15.22
CA PRO A 136 14.54 -6.14 -16.08
C PRO A 136 14.31 -5.95 -17.59
N THR A 137 13.06 -5.95 -18.03
CA THR A 137 12.69 -5.86 -19.46
C THR A 137 12.01 -4.54 -19.83
N THR A 138 11.72 -3.68 -18.85
CA THR A 138 11.03 -2.40 -19.04
C THR A 138 11.63 -1.36 -18.11
N SER A 139 11.61 -0.09 -18.47
CA SER A 139 12.07 0.97 -17.55
C SER A 139 11.02 1.32 -16.49
N CYS A 140 10.09 0.41 -16.20
CA CYS A 140 9.07 0.61 -15.16
C CYS A 140 9.72 0.47 -13.78
N ARG A 141 9.44 1.43 -12.89
CA ARG A 141 10.02 1.46 -11.54
C ARG A 141 9.07 0.87 -10.50
N PHE A 142 9.57 -0.07 -9.72
CA PHE A 142 8.81 -0.76 -8.67
C PHE A 142 9.51 -0.61 -7.31
N PRO A 143 8.75 -0.49 -6.20
CA PRO A 143 9.30 -0.56 -4.86
C PRO A 143 9.73 -2.00 -4.55
N LYS A 144 10.76 -2.17 -3.71
CA LYS A 144 11.08 -3.47 -3.13
C LYS A 144 9.99 -3.89 -2.14
N ARG A 145 9.80 -5.20 -1.97
CA ARG A 145 8.70 -5.76 -1.16
C ARG A 145 8.69 -5.23 0.28
N LEU A 146 9.86 -5.22 0.94
CA LEU A 146 10.00 -4.73 2.31
C LEU A 146 9.63 -3.25 2.43
N PHE A 147 10.15 -2.43 1.52
CA PHE A 147 9.85 -1.01 1.50
C PHE A 147 8.35 -0.74 1.31
N TYR A 148 7.71 -1.47 0.39
CA TYR A 148 6.28 -1.30 0.13
C TYR A 148 5.40 -1.74 1.30
N ILE A 149 5.67 -2.90 1.92
CA ILE A 149 4.87 -3.36 3.06
C ILE A 149 5.05 -2.46 4.29
N GLN A 150 6.24 -1.88 4.49
CA GLN A 150 6.47 -0.91 5.57
C GLN A 150 5.65 0.37 5.35
N GLY A 151 5.65 0.91 4.13
CA GLY A 151 4.79 2.06 3.76
C GLY A 151 3.31 1.76 3.98
N LEU A 152 2.84 0.57 3.57
CA LEU A 152 1.45 0.15 3.81
C LEU A 152 1.11 0.04 5.30
N ILE A 153 2.01 -0.50 6.14
CA ILE A 153 1.82 -0.55 7.59
C ILE A 153 1.69 0.88 8.15
N ASP A 154 2.56 1.78 7.74
CA ASP A 154 2.55 3.18 8.19
C ASP A 154 1.25 3.90 7.79
N VAL A 155 0.81 3.74 6.53
CA VAL A 155 -0.48 4.29 6.06
C VAL A 155 -1.66 3.72 6.85
N VAL A 156 -1.72 2.40 7.05
CA VAL A 156 -2.81 1.75 7.79
C VAL A 156 -2.85 2.25 9.23
N ILE A 157 -1.70 2.36 9.90
CA ILE A 157 -1.61 2.86 11.28
C ILE A 157 -2.06 4.32 11.37
N GLU A 158 -1.52 5.19 10.50
CA GLU A 158 -1.89 6.61 10.50
C GLU A 158 -3.38 6.77 10.30
N ARG A 159 -3.94 6.13 9.27
CA ARG A 159 -5.36 6.27 8.95
C ARG A 159 -6.29 5.63 9.99
N PHE A 160 -5.82 4.61 10.69
CA PHE A 160 -6.57 4.02 11.79
C PHE A 160 -6.56 4.90 13.06
N LEU A 161 -5.50 5.68 13.28
CA LEU A 161 -5.34 6.50 14.48
C LEU A 161 -5.87 7.94 14.32
N SER A 162 -5.69 8.53 13.15
CA SER A 162 -5.99 9.92 12.87
C SER A 162 -7.45 10.11 12.49
N SER A 163 -8.08 11.13 13.06
CA SER A 163 -9.38 11.63 12.59
C SER A 163 -9.17 12.68 11.49
N GLY A 164 -10.02 12.69 10.46
CA GLY A 164 -10.00 13.73 9.42
C GLY A 164 -8.95 13.51 8.32
N VAL A 165 -8.44 12.28 8.18
CA VAL A 165 -7.76 11.81 6.96
C VAL A 165 -8.78 11.16 6.03
N ASN A 166 -8.49 11.04 4.73
CA ASN A 166 -9.38 10.37 3.76
C ASN A 166 -9.74 8.93 4.21
N VAL A 167 -10.91 8.79 4.85
CA VAL A 167 -11.43 7.52 5.39
C VAL A 167 -11.87 6.57 4.27
N PRO A 168 -12.49 7.02 3.16
CA PRO A 168 -12.82 6.15 2.05
C PRO A 168 -11.63 5.36 1.49
N MET A 169 -10.44 5.96 1.44
CA MET A 169 -9.22 5.26 1.02
C MET A 169 -8.62 4.32 2.08
N TYR A 170 -8.98 4.46 3.36
CA TYR A 170 -8.49 3.54 4.40
C TYR A 170 -8.80 2.08 4.06
N GLY A 171 -10.02 1.80 3.60
CA GLY A 171 -10.43 0.44 3.20
C GLY A 171 -9.60 -0.10 2.04
N TYR A 172 -9.19 0.77 1.10
CA TYR A 172 -8.29 0.38 0.01
C TYR A 172 -6.90 -0.01 0.54
N PHE A 173 -6.31 0.81 1.40
CA PHE A 173 -4.99 0.51 2.00
C PHE A 173 -5.00 -0.73 2.88
N GLU A 174 -6.03 -0.92 3.72
CA GLU A 174 -6.18 -2.13 4.55
C GLU A 174 -6.30 -3.39 3.67
N LEU A 175 -7.01 -3.30 2.53
CA LEU A 175 -7.11 -4.39 1.58
C LEU A 175 -5.76 -4.69 0.90
N GLN A 176 -5.05 -3.67 0.42
CA GLN A 176 -3.70 -3.83 -0.16
C GLN A 176 -2.73 -4.46 0.84
N TYR A 177 -2.73 -3.98 2.09
CA TYR A 177 -1.96 -4.55 3.18
C TYR A 177 -2.28 -6.03 3.41
N THR A 178 -3.58 -6.37 3.47
CA THR A 178 -4.04 -7.76 3.66
C THR A 178 -3.56 -8.67 2.53
N TYR A 179 -3.66 -8.22 1.27
CA TYR A 179 -3.15 -8.99 0.13
C TYR A 179 -1.65 -9.19 0.20
N MET A 180 -0.88 -8.14 0.51
CA MET A 180 0.57 -8.24 0.66
C MET A 180 0.95 -9.25 1.74
N LEU A 181 0.29 -9.26 2.89
CA LEU A 181 0.56 -10.26 3.93
C LEU A 181 0.33 -11.70 3.46
N GLY A 182 -0.69 -11.93 2.63
CA GLY A 182 -0.96 -13.25 2.07
C GLY A 182 0.03 -13.70 0.97
N LEU A 183 0.69 -12.74 0.32
CA LEU A 183 1.60 -13.00 -0.82
C LEU A 183 3.08 -13.03 -0.44
N LEU A 184 3.46 -12.39 0.68
CA LEU A 184 4.83 -12.38 1.16
C LEU A 184 5.17 -13.68 1.90
N SER A 185 6.37 -14.21 1.65
CA SER A 185 6.87 -15.34 2.42
C SER A 185 7.20 -14.94 3.86
N HIS A 186 7.13 -15.90 4.78
CA HIS A 186 7.46 -15.68 6.18
C HIS A 186 8.86 -15.08 6.38
N ASP A 187 9.85 -15.53 5.59
CA ASP A 187 11.22 -15.02 5.64
C ASP A 187 11.33 -13.53 5.32
N ILE A 188 10.49 -13.01 4.42
CA ILE A 188 10.44 -11.58 4.13
C ILE A 188 9.87 -10.84 5.34
N LEU A 189 8.79 -11.33 5.92
CA LEU A 189 8.15 -10.69 7.08
C LEU A 189 9.08 -10.67 8.32
N LEU A 190 9.91 -11.69 8.50
CA LEU A 190 10.90 -11.74 9.59
C LEU A 190 12.03 -10.70 9.45
N ARG A 191 12.23 -10.14 8.25
CA ARG A 191 13.23 -9.07 8.01
C ARG A 191 12.72 -7.67 8.32
N LEU A 192 11.43 -7.54 8.65
CA LEU A 192 10.87 -6.26 9.05
C LEU A 192 11.40 -5.83 10.43
N PRO A 193 11.40 -4.53 10.73
CA PRO A 193 11.70 -4.05 12.07
C PRO A 193 10.81 -4.69 13.15
N PRO A 194 11.29 -4.85 14.39
CA PRO A 194 10.54 -5.52 15.46
C PRO A 194 9.14 -4.92 15.72
N GLU A 195 8.98 -3.60 15.59
CA GLU A 195 7.68 -2.94 15.73
C GLU A 195 6.69 -3.35 14.65
N ASP A 196 7.16 -3.56 13.42
CA ASP A 196 6.31 -3.94 12.28
C ASP A 196 5.93 -5.42 12.39
N GLN A 197 6.86 -6.27 12.83
CA GLN A 197 6.56 -7.66 13.17
C GLN A 197 5.52 -7.75 14.30
N PHE A 198 5.63 -6.91 15.33
CA PHE A 198 4.63 -6.81 16.40
C PHE A 198 3.24 -6.41 15.86
N PHE A 199 3.18 -5.43 14.97
CA PHE A 199 1.95 -4.99 14.35
C PHE A 199 1.28 -6.09 13.53
N ILE A 200 2.03 -6.72 12.63
CA ILE A 200 1.53 -7.81 11.77
C ILE A 200 0.98 -8.96 12.61
N ASP A 201 1.69 -9.34 13.67
CA ASP A 201 1.29 -10.47 14.52
C ASP A 201 -0.03 -10.22 15.27
N LEU A 202 -0.39 -8.97 15.57
CA LEU A 202 -1.49 -8.66 16.48
C LEU A 202 -2.67 -7.93 15.83
N PHE A 203 -2.47 -7.08 14.83
CA PHE A 203 -3.48 -6.15 14.33
C PHE A 203 -4.77 -6.85 13.87
N HIS A 204 -4.67 -7.93 13.07
CA HIS A 204 -5.83 -8.70 12.64
C HIS A 204 -6.26 -9.81 13.63
N LYS A 205 -5.44 -10.14 14.63
CA LYS A 205 -5.79 -11.15 15.65
C LYS A 205 -6.65 -10.59 16.78
N VAL A 206 -6.58 -9.29 17.03
CA VAL A 206 -7.43 -8.64 18.04
C VAL A 206 -8.82 -8.33 17.47
N LEU A 207 -9.85 -8.60 18.26
CA LEU A 207 -11.25 -8.59 17.81
C LEU A 207 -11.88 -7.19 17.80
N THR A 208 -11.49 -6.30 18.71
CA THR A 208 -12.16 -5.01 18.87
C THR A 208 -11.37 -3.87 18.24
N PRO A 209 -12.04 -2.84 17.67
CA PRO A 209 -11.37 -1.64 17.16
C PRO A 209 -10.51 -0.95 18.23
N SER A 210 -10.96 -0.94 19.49
CA SER A 210 -10.19 -0.40 20.61
C SER A 210 -8.88 -1.15 20.87
N ALA A 211 -8.89 -2.48 20.71
CA ALA A 211 -7.67 -3.28 20.84
C ALA A 211 -6.73 -3.04 19.65
N ARG A 212 -7.26 -2.92 18.42
CA ARG A 212 -6.47 -2.52 17.24
C ARG A 212 -5.81 -1.16 17.44
N LYS A 213 -6.56 -0.19 17.98
CA LYS A 213 -6.01 1.14 18.33
C LYS A 213 -4.83 1.02 19.28
N LYS A 214 -4.96 0.15 20.29
CA LYS A 214 -3.87 -0.13 21.23
C LYS A 214 -2.66 -0.74 20.53
N VAL A 215 -2.84 -1.70 19.61
CA VAL A 215 -1.76 -2.27 18.80
C VAL A 215 -1.03 -1.17 18.02
N CYS A 216 -1.75 -0.30 17.32
CA CYS A 216 -1.17 0.83 16.57
C CYS A 216 -0.33 1.77 17.47
N LEU A 217 -0.88 2.17 18.62
CA LEU A 217 -0.19 3.03 19.58
C LEU A 217 1.05 2.37 20.18
N GLN A 218 0.98 1.07 20.50
CA GLN A 218 2.12 0.32 21.02
C GLN A 218 3.22 0.16 19.98
N ARG A 219 2.87 -0.06 18.71
CA ARG A 219 3.84 -0.06 17.60
C ARG A 219 4.63 1.25 17.56
N GLN A 220 3.95 2.41 17.63
CA GLN A 220 4.61 3.72 17.66
C GLN A 220 5.56 3.87 18.87
N GLN A 221 5.15 3.39 20.05
CA GLN A 221 6.00 3.42 21.24
C GLN A 221 7.25 2.53 21.09
N ILE A 222 7.14 1.36 20.47
CA ILE A 222 8.29 0.49 20.17
C ILE A 222 9.24 1.19 19.20
N ARG A 223 8.71 1.76 18.10
CA ARG A 223 9.52 2.49 17.10
C ARG A 223 10.32 3.64 17.73
N ASN A 224 9.71 4.33 18.69
CA ASN A 224 10.33 5.43 19.42
C ASN A 224 11.26 4.97 20.57
N GLY A 225 11.46 3.66 20.75
CA GLY A 225 12.30 3.10 21.82
C GLY A 225 11.75 3.27 23.23
N LEU A 226 10.46 3.60 23.37
CA LEU A 226 9.83 3.88 24.66
C LEU A 226 9.39 2.60 25.41
N ILE A 227 9.19 1.50 24.68
CA ILE A 227 8.82 0.20 25.24
C ILE A 227 9.44 -0.93 24.43
N SER A 228 9.74 -2.06 25.07
CA SER A 228 10.14 -3.28 24.37
C SER A 228 8.94 -3.98 23.71
N VAL A 229 9.20 -4.81 22.70
CA VAL A 229 8.17 -5.64 22.05
C VAL A 229 7.44 -6.52 23.08
N ASP A 230 8.18 -7.13 24.02
CA ASP A 230 7.59 -7.99 25.05
C ASP A 230 6.70 -7.20 26.02
N GLY A 231 7.15 -6.01 26.43
CA GLY A 231 6.35 -5.11 27.26
C GLY A 231 5.05 -4.71 26.56
N ALA A 232 5.12 -4.34 25.28
CA ALA A 232 3.96 -4.01 24.48
C ALA A 232 2.99 -5.20 24.35
N ARG A 233 3.49 -6.42 24.15
CA ARG A 233 2.67 -7.65 24.01
C ARG A 233 1.82 -7.92 25.24
N GLN A 234 2.37 -7.72 26.43
CA GLN A 234 1.64 -7.90 27.70
C GLN A 234 0.47 -6.93 27.85
N LEU A 235 0.52 -5.77 27.18
CA LEU A 235 -0.53 -4.77 27.23
C LEU A 235 -1.68 -5.04 26.25
N ILE A 236 -1.53 -5.92 25.27
CA ILE A 236 -2.57 -6.17 24.26
C ILE A 236 -3.56 -7.22 24.74
N PRO A 237 -4.88 -6.91 24.84
CA PRO A 237 -5.88 -7.88 25.25
C PRO A 237 -6.06 -8.99 24.19
N ARG A 238 -5.60 -10.22 24.49
CA ARG A 238 -5.74 -11.40 23.61
C ARG A 238 -7.03 -12.18 23.88
N LYS A 239 -8.18 -11.54 23.65
CA LYS A 239 -9.50 -12.19 23.81
C LYS A 239 -9.71 -13.36 22.83
N ASP A 240 -8.98 -13.38 21.71
CA ASP A 240 -8.90 -14.49 20.76
C ASP A 240 -8.38 -15.78 21.42
N LEU A 241 -7.37 -15.70 22.28
CA LEU A 241 -6.84 -16.84 23.02
C LEU A 241 -7.85 -17.35 24.06
N ALA A 242 -8.60 -16.45 24.69
CA ALA A 242 -9.66 -16.81 25.62
C ALA A 242 -10.80 -17.56 24.90
N LEU A 243 -11.21 -17.10 23.72
CA LEU A 243 -12.23 -17.76 22.90
C LEU A 243 -11.76 -19.11 22.36
N ALA A 244 -10.52 -19.22 21.88
CA ALA A 244 -9.94 -20.48 21.45
C ALA A 244 -9.85 -21.49 22.61
N ALA A 245 -9.54 -21.04 23.83
CA ALA A 245 -9.54 -21.87 25.02
C ALA A 245 -10.95 -22.36 25.39
N ILE A 246 -11.98 -21.51 25.24
CA ILE A 246 -13.38 -21.89 25.44
C ILE A 246 -13.81 -22.92 24.38
N GLN A 247 -13.56 -22.68 23.10
CA GLN A 247 -13.89 -23.61 22.01
C GLN A 247 -13.23 -24.98 22.19
N ARG A 248 -11.94 -25.02 22.60
CA ARG A 248 -11.25 -26.29 22.90
C ARG A 248 -11.88 -27.06 24.05
N ARG A 249 -12.42 -26.39 25.07
CA ARG A 249 -13.16 -27.06 26.16
C ARG A 249 -14.44 -27.71 25.63
N TYR A 250 -15.26 -26.96 24.90
CA TYR A 250 -16.51 -27.48 24.33
C TYR A 250 -16.31 -28.64 23.33
N HIS A 251 -15.26 -28.60 22.48
CA HIS A 251 -14.97 -29.72 21.58
C HIS A 251 -14.46 -30.97 22.30
N LYS A 252 -13.75 -30.80 23.42
CA LYS A 252 -13.29 -31.93 24.24
C LYS A 252 -14.46 -32.62 24.96
N ASP A 253 -15.47 -31.85 25.36
CA ASP A 253 -16.66 -32.35 26.05
C ASP A 253 -17.74 -32.92 25.08
N SER A 254 -17.66 -32.61 23.78
CA SER A 254 -18.56 -33.14 22.74
C SER A 254 -18.07 -34.45 22.09
N SER A 255 -16.85 -34.89 22.46
CA SER A 255 -16.19 -36.09 21.91
C SER A 255 -16.04 -37.22 22.94
N ALA A 256 -16.70 -37.07 24.09
CA ALA A 256 -16.82 -38.05 25.17
C ALA A 256 -18.27 -38.54 25.24
#